data_AF-A0A2V8DQB0-F1
#
_entry.id   AF-A0A2V8DQB0-F1
#
_cell.length_a   1.000
_cell.length_b   1.000
_cell.length_c   1.000
_cell.angle_alpha   90.00
_cell.angle_beta   90.00
_cell.angle_gamma   90.00
#
_symmetry.space_group_name_H-M   'P 1'
#
loop_
_entity.id
_entity.type
_entity.pdbx_description
1 polymer ?
#
loop_
_entity_poly.entity_id
_entity_poly.type
_entity_poly.pdbx_seq_one_letter_code
_entity_poly.pdbx_strand_id
1 'polypeptide(L)'
;MRPAIAVLVGIVVLGVIAVSLSAGQFGGGRRSPHESVSAKIDGATMTIEYGRPYMRGRTIFGGLVPYQIVWCPGADAATTLDSTRPLQLGGLAVPPGPHTIWILPTPDVWTLIVRVPHVLPLEVGPRAPSAAQAYADGTGRAADVRDREEPRRQQRRLDRDDVGDDRSVGPLHRCAIG
;
A
#
# COMPACT_ATOMS: atom_id res chain seq x y z
N MET A 1 -32.82 52.56 2.65
CA MET A 1 -32.54 51.19 2.13
C MET A 1 -33.57 50.26 2.75
N ARG A 2 -34.47 49.67 1.96
CA ARG A 2 -35.66 48.97 2.48
C ARG A 2 -35.23 47.64 3.15
N PRO A 3 -35.62 47.36 4.41
CA PRO A 3 -35.14 46.17 5.15
C PRO A 3 -35.44 44.85 4.43
N ALA A 4 -36.47 44.83 3.58
CA ALA A 4 -36.80 43.71 2.71
C ALA A 4 -35.68 43.31 1.72
N ILE A 5 -34.87 44.27 1.25
CA ILE A 5 -33.78 43.99 0.30
C ILE A 5 -32.60 43.32 1.02
N ALA A 6 -32.31 43.73 2.27
CA ALA A 6 -31.25 43.12 3.07
C ALA A 6 -31.57 41.67 3.45
N VAL A 7 -32.84 41.37 3.76
CA VAL A 7 -33.30 40.00 4.07
C VAL A 7 -33.20 39.10 2.84
N LEU A 8 -33.59 39.58 1.65
CA LEU A 8 -33.48 38.82 0.41
C LEU A 8 -32.03 38.52 0.03
N VAL A 9 -31.12 39.49 0.17
CA VAL A 9 -29.68 39.28 -0.07
C VAL A 9 -29.11 38.27 0.92
N GLY A 10 -29.51 38.34 2.19
CA GLY A 10 -29.10 37.37 3.21
C GLY A 10 -29.51 35.93 2.87
N ILE A 11 -30.75 35.73 2.43
CA ILE A 11 -31.26 34.39 2.04
C ILE A 11 -30.51 33.85 0.81
N VAL A 12 -30.23 34.72 -0.18
CA VAL A 12 -29.47 34.32 -1.39
C VAL A 12 -28.03 33.96 -1.03
N VAL A 13 -27.36 34.74 -0.18
CA VAL A 13 -25.98 34.45 0.27
C VAL A 13 -25.92 33.16 1.09
N LEU A 14 -26.89 32.92 1.98
CA LEU A 14 -26.97 31.68 2.75
C LEU A 14 -27.19 30.45 1.84
N GLY A 15 -28.01 30.60 0.79
CA GLY A 15 -28.23 29.55 -0.20
C GLY A 15 -26.98 29.19 -1.00
N VAL A 16 -26.17 30.18 -1.40
CA VAL A 16 -24.92 29.96 -2.16
C VAL A 16 -23.84 29.27 -1.31
N ILE A 17 -23.76 29.60 -0.01
CA ILE A 17 -22.83 28.94 0.92
C ILE A 17 -23.22 27.47 1.15
N ALA A 18 -24.52 27.18 1.29
CA ALA A 18 -24.99 25.80 1.47
C ALA A 18 -24.70 24.89 0.25
N VAL A 19 -24.83 25.41 -0.97
CA VAL A 19 -24.50 24.66 -2.20
C VAL A 19 -23.00 24.37 -2.31
N SER A 20 -22.15 25.32 -1.90
CA SER A 20 -20.68 25.17 -1.97
C SER A 20 -20.14 24.12 -0.98
N LEU A 21 -20.80 23.93 0.17
CA LEU A 21 -20.47 22.88 1.14
C LEU A 21 -20.88 21.47 0.66
N SER A 22 -21.71 21.37 -0.38
CA SER A 22 -22.22 20.09 -0.91
C SER A 22 -21.37 19.53 -2.06
N ALA A 23 -20.45 20.32 -2.64
CA ALA A 23 -19.64 19.95 -3.80
C ALA A 23 -18.32 19.22 -3.46
N GLY A 24 -18.07 18.92 -2.18
CA GLY A 24 -16.77 18.40 -1.68
C GLY A 24 -16.61 16.89 -1.61
N GLN A 25 -17.56 16.07 -2.09
CA GLN A 25 -17.52 14.61 -1.89
C GLN A 25 -17.44 13.81 -3.20
N PHE A 26 -16.47 14.15 -4.06
CA PHE A 26 -16.00 13.20 -5.08
C PHE A 26 -14.88 12.36 -4.49
N GLY A 27 -15.26 11.41 -3.63
CA GLY A 27 -14.38 10.30 -3.30
C GLY A 27 -14.09 9.52 -4.58
N GLY A 28 -12.84 9.55 -5.05
CA GLY A 28 -12.39 8.77 -6.19
C GLY A 28 -12.57 7.28 -5.90
N GLY A 29 -13.72 6.72 -6.30
CA GLY A 29 -13.96 5.29 -6.24
C GLY A 29 -12.93 4.53 -7.06
N ARG A 30 -12.54 3.34 -6.60
CA ARG A 30 -11.62 2.45 -7.32
C ARG A 30 -12.12 2.22 -8.74
N ARG A 31 -11.20 2.32 -9.72
CA ARG A 31 -11.55 2.24 -11.15
C ARG A 31 -11.76 0.81 -11.63
N SER A 32 -11.27 -0.19 -10.88
CA SER A 32 -11.27 -1.58 -11.29
C SER A 32 -12.21 -2.41 -10.39
N PRO A 33 -13.15 -3.18 -10.97
CA PRO A 33 -13.93 -4.16 -10.21
C PRO A 33 -13.03 -5.20 -9.58
N HIS A 34 -13.23 -5.44 -8.29
CA HIS A 34 -12.63 -6.56 -7.58
C HIS A 34 -13.54 -7.77 -7.66
N GLU A 35 -12.94 -8.92 -7.93
CA GLU A 35 -13.63 -10.20 -7.97
C GLU A 35 -12.92 -11.21 -7.07
N SER A 36 -13.70 -12.12 -6.50
CA SER A 36 -13.22 -13.29 -5.81
C SER A 36 -13.80 -14.55 -6.44
N VAL A 37 -12.95 -15.57 -6.58
CA VAL A 37 -13.35 -16.90 -7.04
C VAL A 37 -12.91 -17.89 -5.96
N SER A 38 -13.86 -18.66 -5.45
CA SER A 38 -13.60 -19.73 -4.49
C SER A 38 -13.90 -21.09 -5.10
N ALA A 39 -12.97 -22.03 -4.94
CA ALA A 39 -13.11 -23.41 -5.38
C ALA A 39 -12.85 -24.35 -4.20
N LYS A 40 -13.60 -25.44 -4.14
CA LYS A 40 -13.37 -26.52 -3.18
C LYS A 40 -12.80 -27.73 -3.93
N ILE A 41 -11.56 -28.10 -3.61
CA ILE A 41 -10.83 -29.18 -4.27
C ILE A 41 -10.38 -30.15 -3.18
N ASP A 42 -10.82 -31.41 -3.26
CA ASP A 42 -10.47 -32.46 -2.28
C ASP A 42 -10.70 -32.05 -0.81
N GLY A 43 -11.76 -31.26 -0.57
CA GLY A 43 -12.10 -30.73 0.74
C GLY A 43 -11.24 -29.53 1.21
N ALA A 44 -10.25 -29.10 0.44
CA ALA A 44 -9.55 -27.84 0.64
C ALA A 44 -10.34 -26.71 -0.01
N THR A 45 -10.34 -25.54 0.61
CA THR A 45 -10.94 -24.33 0.04
C THR A 45 -9.81 -23.44 -0.44
N MET A 46 -9.88 -23.07 -1.71
CA MET A 46 -8.96 -22.13 -2.35
C MET A 46 -9.75 -20.90 -2.80
N THR A 47 -9.29 -19.72 -2.41
CA THR A 47 -9.90 -18.44 -2.79
C THR A 47 -8.87 -17.57 -3.49
N ILE A 48 -9.23 -17.03 -4.64
CA ILE A 48 -8.41 -16.11 -5.41
C ILE A 48 -9.15 -14.77 -5.46
N GLU A 49 -8.52 -13.71 -4.97
CA GLU A 49 -9.04 -12.35 -5.02
C GLU A 49 -8.18 -11.50 -5.94
N TYR A 50 -8.80 -10.87 -6.95
CA TYR A 50 -8.08 -10.07 -7.94
C TYR A 50 -8.87 -8.84 -8.38
N GLY A 51 -8.16 -7.77 -8.73
CA GLY A 51 -8.75 -6.65 -9.46
C GLY A 51 -8.69 -6.96 -10.96
N ARG A 52 -9.84 -6.94 -11.65
CA ARG A 52 -9.95 -7.27 -13.09
C ARG A 52 -9.17 -6.27 -13.95
N PRO A 53 -8.07 -6.66 -14.63
CA PRO A 53 -7.32 -5.75 -15.48
C PRO A 53 -8.03 -5.58 -16.83
N TYR A 54 -8.28 -4.33 -17.22
CA TYR A 54 -8.77 -4.00 -18.56
C TYR A 54 -7.68 -3.34 -19.39
N MET A 55 -7.43 -3.86 -20.59
CA MET A 55 -6.38 -3.34 -21.47
C MET A 55 -6.64 -1.89 -21.92
N ARG A 56 -7.93 -1.49 -21.99
CA ARG A 56 -8.37 -0.14 -22.41
C ARG A 56 -7.70 0.33 -23.71
N GLY A 57 -7.46 -0.58 -24.66
CA GLY A 57 -6.82 -0.28 -25.94
C GLY A 57 -5.31 0.00 -25.88
N ARG A 58 -4.64 -0.27 -24.76
CA ARG A 58 -3.20 -0.03 -24.57
C ARG A 58 -2.39 -1.32 -24.78
N THR A 59 -1.17 -1.17 -25.26
CA THR A 59 -0.15 -2.23 -25.22
C THR A 59 0.31 -2.42 -23.78
N ILE A 60 0.05 -3.61 -23.23
CA ILE A 60 0.36 -3.93 -21.82
C ILE A 60 1.83 -4.32 -21.67
N PHE A 61 2.26 -5.44 -22.23
CA PHE A 61 3.64 -5.91 -22.12
C PHE A 61 4.56 -5.22 -23.13
N GLY A 62 5.74 -4.79 -22.67
CA GLY A 62 6.65 -3.96 -23.47
C GLY A 62 6.17 -2.51 -23.65
N GLY A 63 5.06 -2.12 -23.01
CA GLY A 63 4.55 -0.76 -22.95
C GLY A 63 4.34 -0.33 -21.50
N LEU A 64 3.12 -0.58 -20.98
CA LEU A 64 2.77 -0.23 -19.60
C LEU A 64 3.49 -1.08 -18.54
N VAL A 65 3.66 -2.37 -18.83
CA VAL A 65 4.42 -3.34 -18.05
C VAL A 65 5.72 -3.61 -18.77
N PRO A 66 6.85 -3.04 -18.31
CA PRO A 66 8.15 -3.30 -18.91
C PRO A 66 8.56 -4.76 -18.67
N TYR A 67 9.27 -5.34 -19.64
CA TYR A 67 9.86 -6.66 -19.49
C TYR A 67 11.00 -6.64 -18.46
N GLN A 68 11.29 -7.80 -17.88
CA GLN A 68 12.35 -8.01 -16.89
C GLN A 68 12.15 -7.22 -15.59
N ILE A 69 10.94 -6.74 -15.32
CA ILE A 69 10.58 -6.04 -14.09
C ILE A 69 9.44 -6.78 -13.41
N VAL A 70 9.58 -7.02 -12.11
CA VAL A 70 8.54 -7.69 -11.31
C VAL A 70 7.30 -6.80 -11.28
N TRP A 71 6.18 -7.40 -11.67
CA TRP A 71 4.90 -6.73 -11.80
C TRP A 71 3.81 -7.52 -11.07
N CYS A 72 2.75 -6.80 -10.72
CA CYS A 72 1.64 -7.27 -9.93
C CYS A 72 0.41 -7.40 -10.86
N PRO A 73 -0.13 -8.62 -11.09
CA PRO A 73 -1.12 -8.85 -12.13
C PRO A 73 -2.51 -8.26 -11.91
N GLY A 74 -2.80 -7.79 -10.70
CA GLY A 74 -4.08 -7.14 -10.40
C GLY A 74 -4.11 -5.69 -10.86
N ALA A 75 -5.31 -5.19 -11.15
CA ALA A 75 -5.50 -3.86 -11.74
C ALA A 75 -5.15 -2.69 -10.79
N ASP A 76 -5.44 -2.85 -9.50
CA ASP A 76 -5.24 -1.83 -8.45
C ASP A 76 -4.44 -2.36 -7.24
N ALA A 77 -4.46 -3.69 -6.99
CA ALA A 77 -3.81 -4.35 -5.85
C ALA A 77 -3.32 -5.76 -6.23
N ALA A 78 -2.42 -6.34 -5.42
CA ALA A 78 -1.90 -7.69 -5.64
C ALA A 78 -3.00 -8.74 -5.59
N THR A 79 -2.92 -9.70 -6.51
CA THR A 79 -3.81 -10.86 -6.49
C THR A 79 -3.46 -11.70 -5.28
N THR A 80 -4.47 -11.98 -4.44
CA THR A 80 -4.33 -12.79 -3.25
C THR A 80 -4.78 -14.21 -3.55
N LEU A 81 -3.97 -15.18 -3.15
CA LEU A 81 -4.27 -16.62 -3.20
C LEU A 81 -4.31 -17.14 -1.78
N ASP A 82 -5.50 -17.47 -1.28
CA ASP A 82 -5.67 -18.11 0.02
C ASP A 82 -6.03 -19.59 -0.17
N SER A 83 -5.36 -20.46 0.58
CA SER A 83 -5.66 -21.89 0.59
C SER A 83 -5.62 -22.44 2.00
N THR A 84 -6.62 -23.26 2.34
CA THR A 84 -6.68 -23.93 3.64
C THR A 84 -5.69 -25.09 3.76
N ARG A 85 -5.10 -25.54 2.65
CA ARG A 85 -4.13 -26.66 2.61
C ARG A 85 -2.91 -26.32 1.76
N PRO A 86 -1.77 -27.02 1.94
CA PRO A 86 -0.62 -26.85 1.07
C PRO A 86 -0.98 -27.03 -0.41
N LEU A 87 -0.44 -26.18 -1.26
CA LEU A 87 -0.63 -26.22 -2.71
C LEU A 87 0.68 -26.62 -3.41
N GLN A 88 0.54 -27.32 -4.54
CA GLN A 88 1.64 -27.56 -5.48
C GLN A 88 1.40 -26.78 -6.77
N LEU A 89 2.29 -25.83 -7.08
CA LEU A 89 2.21 -25.00 -8.28
C LEU A 89 3.46 -25.21 -9.14
N GLY A 90 3.37 -26.01 -10.21
CA GLY A 90 4.49 -26.21 -11.14
C GLY A 90 5.77 -26.74 -10.47
N GLY A 91 5.64 -27.50 -9.38
CA GLY A 91 6.75 -28.00 -8.57
C GLY A 91 7.08 -27.16 -7.32
N LEU A 92 6.48 -25.96 -7.18
CA LEU A 92 6.62 -25.11 -5.99
C LEU A 92 5.61 -25.51 -4.91
N ALA A 93 6.14 -25.89 -3.73
CA ALA A 93 5.33 -26.13 -2.54
C ALA A 93 4.99 -24.81 -1.85
N VAL A 94 3.70 -24.51 -1.78
CA VAL A 94 3.16 -23.31 -1.14
C VAL A 94 2.42 -23.73 0.13
N PRO A 95 2.79 -23.20 1.31
CA PRO A 95 2.11 -23.54 2.56
C PRO A 95 0.66 -23.02 2.57
N PRO A 96 -0.21 -23.52 3.45
CA PRO A 96 -1.54 -22.95 3.62
C PRO A 96 -1.48 -21.50 4.11
N GLY A 97 -2.50 -20.72 3.77
CA GLY A 97 -2.65 -19.31 4.14
C GLY A 97 -2.72 -18.37 2.94
N PRO A 98 -2.81 -17.05 3.21
CA PRO A 98 -2.89 -16.03 2.18
C PRO A 98 -1.52 -15.73 1.59
N HIS A 99 -1.41 -15.76 0.27
CA HIS A 99 -0.21 -15.43 -0.49
C HIS A 99 -0.51 -14.33 -1.50
N THR A 100 0.52 -13.61 -1.93
CA THR A 100 0.36 -12.64 -3.04
C THR A 100 1.08 -13.13 -4.29
N ILE A 101 0.41 -12.96 -5.44
CA ILE A 101 0.93 -13.37 -6.74
C ILE A 101 1.61 -12.18 -7.44
N TRP A 102 2.78 -12.46 -8.01
CA TRP A 102 3.60 -11.54 -8.77
C TRP A 102 4.09 -12.23 -10.05
N ILE A 103 4.46 -11.46 -11.07
CA ILE A 103 4.91 -11.98 -12.35
C ILE A 103 6.18 -11.23 -12.77
N LEU A 104 7.17 -11.96 -13.27
CA LEU A 104 8.30 -11.40 -14.00
C LEU A 104 8.10 -11.73 -15.49
N PRO A 105 7.63 -10.78 -16.31
CA PRO A 105 7.39 -11.02 -17.72
C PRO A 105 8.70 -10.90 -18.51
N THR A 106 8.95 -11.88 -19.38
CA THR A 106 9.89 -11.77 -20.50
C THR A 106 9.11 -11.87 -21.82
N PRO A 107 9.72 -11.55 -22.98
CA PRO A 107 9.04 -11.66 -24.28
C PRO A 107 8.52 -13.07 -24.58
N ASP A 108 9.24 -14.10 -24.12
CA ASP A 108 8.97 -15.50 -24.48
C ASP A 108 8.29 -16.28 -23.34
N VAL A 109 8.72 -16.04 -22.10
CA VAL A 109 8.27 -16.80 -20.92
C VAL A 109 7.97 -15.89 -19.74
N TRP A 110 6.95 -16.23 -18.96
CA TRP A 110 6.62 -15.52 -17.73
C TRP A 110 6.93 -16.37 -16.53
N THR A 111 7.62 -15.79 -15.55
CA THR A 111 7.88 -16.44 -14.27
C THR A 111 6.83 -16.00 -13.27
N LEU A 112 6.07 -16.97 -12.76
CA LEU A 112 5.15 -16.75 -11.65
C LEU A 112 5.92 -16.74 -10.33
N ILE A 113 5.71 -15.71 -9.52
CA ILE A 113 6.32 -15.53 -8.22
C ILE A 113 5.20 -15.54 -7.17
N VAL A 114 5.28 -16.47 -6.22
CA VAL A 114 4.34 -16.55 -5.10
C VAL A 114 5.06 -16.04 -3.86
N ARG A 115 4.61 -14.90 -3.32
CA ARG A 115 5.14 -14.36 -2.08
C ARG A 115 4.37 -14.94 -0.91
N VAL A 116 5.06 -15.78 -0.16
CA VAL A 116 4.62 -16.25 1.15
C VAL A 116 4.77 -15.14 2.19
N PRO A 117 3.78 -14.91 3.08
CA PRO A 117 3.95 -13.97 4.17
C PRO A 117 5.08 -14.45 5.06
N HIS A 118 6.10 -13.61 5.23
CA HIS A 118 7.00 -13.77 6.34
C HIS A 118 6.23 -13.30 7.58
N VAL A 119 5.64 -14.25 8.32
CA VAL A 119 5.25 -13.99 9.70
C VAL A 119 6.56 -13.83 10.46
N LEU A 120 7.08 -12.60 10.51
CA LEU A 120 8.08 -12.29 11.52
C LEU A 120 7.41 -12.57 12.86
N PRO A 121 8.00 -13.38 13.75
CA PRO A 121 7.61 -13.40 15.13
C PRO A 121 7.95 -12.02 15.67
N LEU A 122 7.01 -11.08 15.54
CA LEU A 122 6.96 -9.95 16.42
C LEU A 122 6.53 -10.56 17.75
N GLU A 123 7.50 -11.07 18.52
CA GLU A 123 7.36 -10.93 19.95
C GLU A 123 7.20 -9.43 20.17
N VAL A 124 5.94 -8.99 20.24
CA VAL A 124 5.61 -7.68 20.76
C VAL A 124 5.93 -7.78 22.25
N GLY A 125 7.22 -7.71 22.56
CA GLY A 125 7.67 -7.37 23.90
C GLY A 125 6.91 -6.12 24.34
N PRO A 126 6.64 -5.96 25.64
CA PRO A 126 5.81 -4.88 26.15
C PRO A 126 6.26 -3.57 25.49
N ARG A 127 5.35 -2.95 24.72
CA ARG A 127 5.62 -1.73 23.97
C ARG A 127 6.29 -0.77 24.94
N ALA A 128 7.56 -0.41 24.67
CA ALA A 128 8.27 0.53 25.51
C ALA A 128 7.35 1.74 25.73
N PRO A 129 7.11 2.16 26.99
CA PRO A 129 6.20 3.25 27.27
C PRO A 129 6.61 4.44 26.41
N SER A 130 5.63 5.13 25.85
CA SER A 130 5.91 6.37 25.13
C SER A 130 6.73 7.30 26.02
N ALA A 131 7.55 8.17 25.43
CA ALA A 131 8.34 9.14 26.20
C ALA A 131 7.46 9.95 27.17
N ALA A 132 6.19 10.19 26.81
CA ALA A 132 5.19 10.82 27.67
C ALA A 132 4.82 9.96 28.89
N GLN A 133 4.64 8.64 28.71
CA GLN A 133 4.36 7.70 29.79
C GLN A 133 5.59 7.52 30.70
N ALA A 134 6.80 7.38 30.13
CA ALA A 134 8.03 7.31 30.93
C ALA A 134 8.29 8.58 31.76
N TYR A 135 7.85 9.74 31.28
CA TYR A 135 7.93 11.01 32.00
C TYR A 135 6.88 11.11 33.12
N ALA A 136 5.66 10.65 32.86
CA ALA A 136 4.58 10.58 33.85
C ALA A 136 4.90 9.59 34.98
N ASP A 137 5.57 8.48 34.64
CA ASP A 137 5.93 7.41 35.57
C ASP A 137 7.24 7.69 36.35
N GLY A 138 7.86 8.87 36.15
CA GLY A 138 9.08 9.27 36.87
C GLY A 138 10.34 8.45 36.53
N THR A 139 10.28 7.60 35.51
CA THR A 139 11.38 6.72 35.06
C THR A 139 12.29 7.38 34.02
N GLY A 140 11.88 8.52 33.46
CA GLY A 140 12.67 9.34 32.56
C GLY A 140 13.80 10.09 33.28
N ARG A 141 14.92 9.41 33.59
CA ARG A 141 16.14 10.10 34.03
C ARG A 141 16.63 10.99 32.89
N ALA A 142 16.92 12.25 33.22
CA ALA A 142 17.53 13.23 32.32
C ALA A 142 18.94 12.76 31.90
N ALA A 143 19.01 11.91 30.87
CA ALA A 143 20.24 11.69 30.13
C ALA A 143 20.54 12.98 29.37
N ASP A 144 21.69 13.54 29.73
CA ASP A 144 22.29 14.79 29.28
C ASP A 144 22.11 15.01 27.77
N VAL A 145 21.67 16.22 27.40
CA VAL A 145 21.47 16.65 26.01
C VAL A 145 22.77 16.55 25.21
N ARG A 146 23.93 16.57 25.88
CA ARG A 146 25.25 16.43 25.25
C ARG A 146 25.47 15.06 24.59
N ASP A 147 24.95 13.97 25.16
CA ASP A 147 25.12 12.62 24.59
C ASP A 147 24.25 12.36 23.36
N ARG A 148 23.26 13.23 23.08
CA ARG A 148 22.40 13.12 21.87
C ARG A 148 22.96 13.83 20.65
N GLU A 149 23.95 14.71 20.80
CA GLU A 149 24.57 15.40 19.65
C GLU A 149 25.62 14.54 18.96
N GLU A 150 26.39 13.73 19.70
CA GLU A 150 27.46 12.87 19.16
C GLU A 150 26.95 11.93 18.03
N PRO A 151 25.84 11.19 18.23
CA PRO A 151 25.33 10.25 17.22
C PRO A 151 24.78 11.00 16.00
N ARG A 152 24.19 12.19 16.20
CA ARG A 152 23.67 13.02 15.10
C ARG A 152 24.80 13.61 14.26
N ARG A 153 25.93 13.96 14.89
CA ARG A 153 27.13 14.41 14.19
C ARG A 153 27.79 13.26 13.44
N GLN A 154 27.78 12.05 14.00
CA GLN A 154 28.34 10.87 13.37
C GLN A 154 27.49 10.38 12.18
N GLN A 155 26.16 10.39 12.32
CA GLN A 155 25.24 10.06 11.23
C GLN A 155 25.36 11.06 10.06
N ARG A 156 25.45 12.38 10.34
CA ARG A 156 25.67 13.39 9.29
C ARG A 156 27.01 13.24 8.55
N ARG A 157 28.02 12.61 9.17
CA ARG A 157 29.28 12.30 8.49
C ARG A 157 29.11 11.11 7.56
N LEU A 158 28.46 10.04 8.03
CA LEU A 158 28.13 8.87 7.21
C LEU A 158 27.27 9.26 6.00
N ASP A 159 26.22 10.05 6.21
CA ASP A 159 25.32 10.50 5.13
C ASP A 159 26.03 11.36 4.07
N ARG A 160 27.17 11.98 4.41
CA ARG A 160 27.97 12.78 3.46
C ARG A 160 28.88 11.91 2.60
N ASP A 161 29.31 10.78 3.13
CA ASP A 161 30.20 9.83 2.45
C ASP A 161 29.40 8.82 1.60
N ASP A 162 28.10 8.64 1.88
CA ASP A 162 27.16 7.76 1.13
C ASP A 162 26.39 8.47 0.00
N VAL A 163 26.82 9.66 -0.46
CA VAL A 163 26.30 10.25 -1.72
C VAL A 163 26.92 9.53 -2.93
N GLY A 164 26.74 8.21 -2.97
CA GLY A 164 26.93 7.35 -4.13
C GLY A 164 25.59 7.17 -4.83
N ASP A 165 25.54 7.64 -6.07
CA ASP A 165 24.53 7.45 -7.12
C ASP A 165 23.54 6.26 -6.95
N ASP A 166 22.54 6.39 -6.08
CA ASP A 166 21.39 5.48 -6.01
C ASP A 166 20.10 6.17 -6.47
N ARG A 167 20.01 6.37 -7.79
CA ARG A 167 18.72 6.64 -8.46
C ARG A 167 18.02 5.35 -8.90
N SER A 168 18.41 4.19 -8.39
CA SER A 168 18.01 2.90 -8.97
C SER A 168 16.94 2.16 -8.16
N VAL A 169 16.71 2.49 -6.89
CA VAL A 169 15.69 1.79 -6.08
C VAL A 169 14.49 2.67 -5.78
N GLY A 170 13.62 2.83 -6.78
CA GLY A 170 12.29 3.41 -6.59
C GLY A 170 11.39 2.55 -5.67
N PRO A 171 10.36 3.14 -5.05
CA PRO A 171 9.47 2.44 -4.13
C PRO A 171 8.79 1.26 -4.84
N LEU A 172 8.82 0.09 -4.20
CA LEU A 172 8.30 -1.17 -4.73
C LEU A 172 7.02 -0.98 -5.56
N HIS A 173 7.18 -1.33 -6.83
CA HIS A 173 6.28 -1.27 -7.97
C HIS A 173 4.78 -1.26 -7.62
N ARG A 174 4.11 -0.16 -7.98
CA ARG A 174 2.65 -0.02 -7.85
C ARG A 174 1.93 -1.10 -8.69
N CYS A 175 0.93 -1.74 -8.12
CA CYS A 175 -0.04 -2.61 -8.82
C CYS A 175 -0.98 -1.84 -9.77
N ALA A 176 -0.58 -0.68 -10.30
CA ALA A 176 -1.49 0.22 -10.99
C ALA A 176 -1.41 0.04 -12.52
N ILE A 177 -2.45 -0.55 -13.11
CA ILE A 177 -2.79 -0.40 -14.53
C ILE A 177 -3.80 0.76 -14.72
N GLY A 178 -4.31 1.32 -13.61
CA GLY A 178 -5.48 2.22 -13.52
C GLY A 178 -5.26 3.70 -13.77
#